data_AF-A0A532D7H7-F1
#
_entry.id   AF-A0A532D7H7-F1
#
_cell.length_a   1.000
_cell.length_b   1.000
_cell.length_c   1.000
_cell.angle_alpha   90.00
_cell.angle_beta   90.00
_cell.angle_gamma   90.00
#
_symmetry.space_group_name_H-M   'P 1'
#
loop_
_entity.id
_entity.type
_entity.pdbx_description
1 polymer ?
#
loop_
_entity_poly.entity_id
_entity_poly.type
_entity_poly.pdbx_seq_one_letter_code
_entity_poly.pdbx_strand_id
1 'polypeptide(L)'
;MNNLRCAIHSLHAGRGAMVLFCLWATAGCAQPIETIDMTSFDPSQDQTTIAGYYRDGAMDMREKAASLAESAVRYERLFGPQSDWVSGAKQLSQYYAAMAQEQERLAEAHAEVARRGQQRSR
;
A
#
# COMPACT_ATOMS: atom_id res chain seq x y z
N MET A 1 27.63 58.86 -41.97
CA MET A 1 27.09 57.92 -42.97
C MET A 1 27.49 56.50 -42.57
N ASN A 2 26.49 55.64 -42.47
CA ASN A 2 26.53 54.17 -42.52
C ASN A 2 26.77 53.41 -41.21
N ASN A 3 25.63 52.92 -40.72
CA ASN A 3 25.37 51.99 -39.63
C ASN A 3 25.59 50.52 -40.06
N LEU A 4 25.46 49.63 -39.07
CA LEU A 4 24.93 48.25 -39.18
C LEU A 4 25.83 47.19 -39.83
N ARG A 5 26.55 46.41 -39.00
CA ARG A 5 26.59 44.92 -39.06
C ARG A 5 26.94 44.35 -37.67
N CYS A 6 25.95 44.39 -36.78
CA CYS A 6 25.96 43.65 -35.52
C CYS A 6 25.41 42.24 -35.75
N ALA A 7 26.08 41.24 -35.17
CA ALA A 7 25.52 39.99 -34.66
C ALA A 7 24.67 39.11 -35.59
N ILE A 8 25.30 38.35 -36.50
CA ILE A 8 24.66 37.16 -37.09
C ILE A 8 25.72 36.10 -37.41
N HIS A 9 26.31 35.42 -36.41
CA HIS A 9 27.09 34.21 -36.71
C HIS A 9 27.16 33.13 -35.62
N SER A 10 26.46 33.29 -34.48
CA SER A 10 26.62 32.37 -33.33
C SER A 10 25.31 31.74 -32.85
N LEU A 11 24.33 31.51 -33.73
CA LEU A 11 22.98 31.08 -33.32
C LEU A 11 22.40 29.91 -34.12
N HIS A 12 23.24 29.06 -34.71
CA HIS A 12 22.78 27.84 -35.43
C HIS A 12 23.30 26.51 -34.86
N ALA A 13 24.40 26.49 -34.10
CA ALA A 13 24.93 25.25 -33.54
C ALA A 13 24.17 24.73 -32.30
N GLY A 14 23.39 25.59 -31.61
CA GLY A 14 22.67 25.23 -30.37
C GLY A 14 21.19 24.87 -30.54
N ARG A 15 20.57 25.13 -31.70
CA ARG A 15 19.12 24.95 -31.91
C ARG A 15 18.70 23.57 -32.45
N GLY A 16 19.62 22.82 -33.07
CA GLY A 16 19.33 21.47 -33.57
C GLY A 16 19.33 20.40 -32.47
N ALA A 17 20.20 20.55 -31.46
CA ALA A 17 20.34 19.57 -30.38
C ALA A 17 19.14 19.58 -29.41
N MET A 18 18.54 20.75 -29.16
CA MET A 18 17.40 20.87 -28.25
C MET A 18 16.09 20.30 -28.86
N VAL A 19 15.91 20.40 -30.18
CA VAL A 19 14.73 19.82 -30.86
C VAL A 19 14.81 18.29 -30.92
N LEU A 20 16.02 17.73 -31.09
CA LEU A 20 16.23 16.29 -31.12
C LEU A 20 15.95 15.63 -29.76
N PHE A 21 16.28 16.31 -28.65
CA PHE A 21 16.03 15.81 -27.30
C PHE A 21 14.53 15.84 -26.92
N CYS A 22 13.76 16.82 -27.42
CA CYS A 22 12.31 16.87 -27.20
C CYS A 22 11.54 15.74 -27.89
N LEU A 23 12.05 15.19 -28.99
CA LEU A 23 11.38 14.12 -29.74
C LEU A 23 11.58 12.73 -29.11
N TRP A 24 12.58 12.55 -28.24
CA TRP A 24 12.80 11.28 -27.52
C TRP A 24 12.00 11.20 -26.21
N ALA A 25 11.52 12.34 -25.70
CA ALA A 25 10.71 12.39 -24.48
C ALA A 25 9.25 11.92 -24.68
N THR A 26 8.78 11.76 -25.92
CA THR A 26 7.42 11.28 -26.23
C THR A 26 7.35 9.78 -26.53
N ALA A 27 8.49 9.06 -26.51
CA ALA A 27 8.52 7.59 -26.58
C ALA A 27 8.35 6.92 -25.20
N GLY A 28 7.80 7.66 -24.22
CA GLY A 28 7.42 7.14 -22.91
C GLY A 28 5.94 6.76 -22.86
N CYS A 29 5.66 5.52 -22.47
CA CYS A 29 4.34 4.97 -22.10
C CYS A 29 3.39 4.56 -23.24
N ALA A 30 3.86 3.71 -24.16
CA ALA A 30 3.03 2.60 -24.61
C ALA A 30 3.50 1.33 -23.90
N GLN A 31 3.37 1.31 -22.57
CA GLN A 31 3.29 0.01 -21.91
C GLN A 31 2.00 -0.64 -22.43
N PRO A 32 2.01 -1.91 -22.86
CA PRO A 32 0.77 -2.62 -23.05
C PRO A 32 0.02 -2.47 -21.72
N ILE A 33 -1.08 -1.73 -21.75
CA ILE A 33 -2.08 -1.84 -20.71
C ILE A 33 -2.47 -3.30 -20.81
N GLU A 34 -2.02 -4.10 -19.84
CA GLU A 34 -2.62 -5.38 -19.56
C GLU A 34 -4.08 -5.03 -19.28
N THR A 35 -4.90 -5.13 -20.33
CA THR A 35 -6.33 -4.94 -20.21
C THR A 35 -6.75 -6.05 -19.27
N ILE A 36 -7.00 -5.70 -18.01
CA ILE A 36 -7.64 -6.60 -17.06
C ILE A 36 -8.85 -7.12 -17.81
N ASP A 37 -8.82 -8.41 -18.12
CA ASP A 37 -9.89 -9.06 -18.87
C ASP A 37 -11.13 -9.05 -17.98
N MET A 38 -11.95 -8.01 -18.11
CA MET A 38 -13.20 -7.85 -17.38
C MET A 38 -14.23 -8.92 -17.75
N THR A 39 -13.94 -9.78 -18.74
CA THR A 39 -14.86 -10.85 -19.17
C THR A 39 -14.75 -12.11 -18.33
N SER A 40 -13.69 -12.27 -17.52
CA SER A 40 -13.51 -13.37 -16.58
C SER A 40 -13.59 -12.87 -15.13
N PHE A 41 -14.80 -12.55 -14.67
CA PHE A 41 -15.05 -12.40 -13.23
C PHE A 41 -14.93 -13.78 -12.59
N ASP A 42 -13.78 -14.09 -11.96
CA ASP A 42 -13.64 -15.24 -11.07
C ASP A 42 -13.90 -14.79 -9.62
N PRO A 43 -15.09 -15.06 -9.07
CA PRO A 43 -15.41 -14.70 -7.69
C PRO A 43 -14.42 -15.31 -6.69
N SER A 44 -13.80 -16.47 -6.99
CA SER A 44 -12.88 -17.13 -6.06
C SER A 44 -11.55 -16.39 -5.92
N GLN A 45 -11.10 -15.72 -6.99
CA GLN A 45 -9.89 -14.89 -6.97
C GLN A 45 -10.11 -13.61 -6.15
N ASP A 46 -11.30 -13.00 -6.27
CA ASP A 46 -11.69 -11.84 -5.46
C ASP A 46 -11.75 -12.21 -3.96
N GLN A 47 -12.39 -13.34 -3.63
CA GLN A 47 -12.46 -13.82 -2.24
C GLN A 47 -11.10 -14.15 -1.64
N THR A 48 -10.15 -14.64 -2.45
CA THR A 48 -8.77 -14.89 -2.00
C THR A 48 -8.05 -13.59 -1.67
N THR A 49 -8.22 -12.55 -2.50
CA THR A 49 -7.65 -11.22 -2.26
C THR A 49 -8.23 -10.58 -1.00
N ILE A 50 -9.56 -10.64 -0.83
CA ILE A 50 -10.24 -10.13 0.37
C ILE A 50 -9.75 -10.86 1.63
N ALA A 51 -9.60 -12.19 1.58
CA ALA A 51 -9.03 -12.95 2.69
C ALA A 51 -7.60 -12.51 3.04
N GLY A 52 -6.77 -12.20 2.03
CA GLY A 52 -5.43 -11.65 2.22
C GLY A 52 -5.44 -10.31 2.97
N TYR A 53 -6.26 -9.36 2.52
CA TYR A 53 -6.42 -8.06 3.18
C TYR A 53 -6.75 -8.19 4.67
N TYR A 54 -7.67 -9.08 5.02
CA TYR A 54 -8.04 -9.31 6.40
C TYR A 54 -6.93 -10.00 7.23
N ARG A 55 -6.14 -10.89 6.63
CA ARG A 55 -4.95 -11.47 7.30
C ARG A 55 -3.90 -10.41 7.62
N ASP A 56 -3.62 -9.53 6.68
CA ASP A 56 -2.67 -8.43 6.88
C ASP A 56 -3.16 -7.49 7.99
N GLY A 57 -4.46 -7.18 7.97
CA GLY A 57 -5.11 -6.44 9.06
C GLY A 57 -4.98 -7.14 10.41
N ALA A 58 -5.16 -8.47 10.48
CA ALA A 58 -4.99 -9.23 11.73
C ALA A 58 -3.54 -9.14 12.25
N MET A 59 -2.54 -9.17 11.37
CA MET A 59 -1.13 -9.04 11.75
C MET A 59 -0.82 -7.65 12.32
N ASP A 60 -1.25 -6.58 11.67
CA ASP A 60 -1.08 -5.20 12.16
C ASP A 60 -1.70 -5.01 13.55
N MET A 61 -2.90 -5.56 13.77
CA MET A 61 -3.56 -5.48 15.08
C MET A 61 -2.81 -6.30 16.15
N ARG A 62 -2.24 -7.46 15.81
CA ARG A 62 -1.40 -8.25 16.75
C ARG A 62 -0.14 -7.47 17.15
N GLU A 63 0.51 -6.83 16.19
CA GLU A 63 1.70 -6.02 16.45
C GLU A 63 1.38 -4.85 17.39
N LYS A 64 0.29 -4.13 17.13
CA LYS A 64 -0.21 -3.06 18.02
C LYS A 64 -0.51 -3.58 19.42
N ALA A 65 -1.21 -4.71 19.52
CA ALA A 65 -1.53 -5.33 20.80
C ALA A 65 -0.27 -5.68 21.60
N ALA A 66 0.73 -6.27 20.96
CA ALA A 66 2.01 -6.61 21.58
C ALA A 66 2.77 -5.36 22.04
N SER A 67 2.87 -4.34 21.19
CA SER A 67 3.54 -3.07 21.54
C SER A 67 2.92 -2.36 22.74
N LEU A 68 1.59 -2.40 22.86
CA LEU A 68 0.87 -1.85 24.01
C LEU A 68 1.03 -2.70 25.27
N ALA A 69 1.09 -4.03 25.15
CA ALA A 69 1.39 -4.91 26.27
C ALA A 69 2.79 -4.61 26.84
N GLU A 70 3.80 -4.44 25.98
CA GLU A 70 5.13 -4.03 26.39
C GLU A 70 5.15 -2.63 27.02
N SER A 71 4.37 -1.70 26.47
CA SER A 71 4.23 -0.35 27.02
C SER A 71 3.63 -0.38 28.42
N ALA A 72 2.63 -1.22 28.68
CA ALA A 72 2.07 -1.40 30.03
C ALA A 72 3.14 -1.82 31.05
N VAL A 73 4.06 -2.73 30.67
CA VAL A 73 5.19 -3.16 31.53
C VAL A 73 6.19 -2.02 31.75
N ARG A 74 6.42 -1.16 30.76
CA ARG A 74 7.25 0.05 30.95
C ARG A 74 6.57 1.05 31.88
N TYR A 75 5.28 1.31 31.69
CA TYR A 75 4.51 2.25 32.51
C TYR A 75 4.38 1.79 33.95
N GLU A 76 4.22 0.49 34.19
CA GLU A 76 4.13 -0.06 35.54
C GLU A 76 5.40 0.23 36.36
N ARG A 77 6.57 0.16 35.71
CA ARG A 77 7.86 0.49 36.34
C ARG A 77 8.05 1.98 36.63
N LEU A 78 7.45 2.85 35.82
CA LEU A 78 7.62 4.31 35.92
C LEU A 78 6.59 4.99 36.82
N PHE A 79 5.35 4.51 36.77
CA PHE A 79 4.19 5.18 37.37
C PHE A 79 3.45 4.30 38.38
N GLY A 80 3.89 3.05 38.56
CA GLY A 80 3.25 2.07 39.43
C GLY A 80 2.07 1.36 38.77
N PRO A 81 1.64 0.21 39.32
CA PRO A 81 0.65 -0.67 38.70
C PRO A 81 -0.78 -0.12 38.65
N GLN A 82 -1.09 0.86 39.49
CA GLN A 82 -2.42 1.48 39.58
C GLN A 82 -2.58 2.73 38.71
N SER A 83 -1.54 3.12 37.97
CA SER A 83 -1.59 4.29 37.11
C SER A 83 -2.55 4.10 35.92
N ASP A 84 -3.25 5.17 35.54
CA ASP A 84 -4.10 5.20 34.34
C ASP A 84 -3.33 4.86 33.06
N TRP A 85 -2.02 5.14 33.03
CA TRP A 85 -1.15 4.75 31.91
C TRP A 85 -1.07 3.21 31.76
N VAL A 86 -1.02 2.49 32.88
CA VAL A 86 -0.96 1.01 32.88
C VAL A 86 -2.31 0.43 32.49
N SER A 87 -3.40 0.92 33.08
CA SER A 87 -4.74 0.41 32.79
C SER A 87 -5.14 0.70 31.33
N GLY A 88 -4.87 1.91 30.83
CA GLY A 88 -5.15 2.29 29.45
C GLY A 88 -4.35 1.46 28.43
N ALA A 89 -3.05 1.25 28.66
CA ALA A 89 -2.24 0.43 27.78
C ALA A 89 -2.70 -1.05 27.75
N LYS A 90 -3.07 -1.62 28.91
CA LYS A 90 -3.62 -2.98 29.00
C LYS A 90 -4.96 -3.10 28.25
N GLN A 91 -5.86 -2.14 28.41
CA GLN A 91 -7.15 -2.12 27.72
C GLN A 91 -6.98 -2.02 26.20
N LEU A 92 -6.11 -1.13 25.72
CA LEU A 92 -5.85 -0.99 24.28
C LEU A 92 -5.19 -2.24 23.71
N SER A 93 -4.26 -2.88 24.44
CA SER A 93 -3.67 -4.15 24.04
C SER A 93 -4.74 -5.23 23.85
N GLN A 94 -5.65 -5.37 24.81
CA GLN A 94 -6.76 -6.32 24.72
C GLN A 94 -7.71 -6.00 23.56
N TYR A 95 -8.02 -4.72 23.36
CA TYR A 95 -8.86 -4.27 22.25
C TYR A 95 -8.26 -4.68 20.90
N TYR A 96 -6.99 -4.37 20.65
CA TYR A 96 -6.34 -4.73 19.39
C TYR A 96 -6.18 -6.24 19.23
N ALA A 97 -5.97 -6.99 20.31
CA ALA A 97 -5.97 -8.45 20.25
C ALA A 97 -7.34 -9.01 19.82
N ALA A 98 -8.44 -8.46 20.33
CA ALA A 98 -9.79 -8.83 19.92
C ALA A 98 -10.06 -8.46 18.46
N MET A 99 -9.63 -7.27 18.02
CA MET A 99 -9.74 -6.86 16.62
C MET A 99 -8.95 -7.79 15.69
N ALA A 100 -7.75 -8.24 16.09
CA ALA A 100 -6.99 -9.21 15.31
C ALA A 100 -7.74 -10.53 15.12
N GLN A 101 -8.38 -11.04 16.18
CA GLN A 101 -9.18 -12.26 16.11
C GLN A 101 -10.38 -12.10 15.16
N GLU A 102 -11.05 -10.95 15.19
CA GLU A 102 -12.16 -10.69 14.29
C GLU A 102 -11.71 -10.61 12.83
N GLN A 103 -10.60 -9.94 12.55
CA GLN A 103 -10.01 -9.89 11.21
C GLN A 103 -9.64 -11.29 10.71
N GLU A 104 -9.07 -12.14 11.57
CA GLU A 104 -8.74 -13.52 11.21
C GLU A 104 -9.99 -14.36 10.93
N ARG A 105 -11.04 -14.21 11.74
CA ARG A 105 -12.35 -14.85 11.51
C ARG A 105 -12.93 -14.45 10.15
N LEU A 106 -12.84 -13.17 9.77
CA LEU A 106 -13.28 -12.67 8.46
C LEU A 106 -12.42 -13.25 7.33
N ALA A 107 -11.09 -13.27 7.49
CA ALA A 107 -10.19 -13.88 6.52
C ALA A 107 -10.50 -15.35 6.27
N GLU A 108 -10.78 -16.12 7.33
CA GLU A 108 -11.18 -17.52 7.22
C GLU A 108 -12.50 -17.71 6.48
N ALA A 109 -13.50 -16.86 6.77
CA ALA A 109 -14.78 -16.89 6.09
C ALA A 109 -14.62 -16.67 4.57
N HIS A 110 -13.83 -15.68 4.16
CA HIS A 110 -13.57 -15.41 2.74
C HIS A 110 -12.72 -16.50 2.07
N ALA A 111 -11.72 -17.04 2.77
CA ALA A 111 -10.90 -18.14 2.26
C ALA A 111 -11.73 -19.42 2.05
N GLU A 112 -12.72 -19.68 2.90
CA GLU A 112 -13.65 -20.81 2.73
C GLU A 112 -14.55 -20.62 1.50
N VAL A 113 -15.06 -19.40 1.25
CA VAL A 113 -15.83 -19.10 0.03
C VAL A 113 -14.98 -19.30 -1.22
N ALA A 114 -13.74 -18.81 -1.22
CA ALA A 114 -12.80 -19.00 -2.33
C ALA A 114 -12.57 -20.48 -2.63
N ARG A 115 -12.32 -21.29 -1.59
CA ARG A 115 -12.08 -22.73 -1.72
C ARG A 115 -13.28 -23.46 -2.33
N ARG A 116 -14.50 -23.13 -1.89
CA ARG A 116 -15.74 -23.71 -2.45
C ARG A 116 -15.97 -23.29 -3.89
N GLY A 117 -15.64 -22.04 -4.25
CA GLY A 117 -15.70 -21.55 -5.62
C GLY A 117 -14.77 -22.34 -6.53
N GLN A 118 -13.51 -22.52 -6.11
CA GLN A 118 -12.52 -23.28 -6.89
C GLN A 118 -12.89 -24.75 -7.06
N GLN A 119 -13.53 -25.37 -6.06
CA GLN A 119 -14.02 -26.75 -6.15
C GLN A 119 -15.17 -26.92 -7.14
N ARG A 120 -16.02 -25.89 -7.33
CA ARG A 120 -17.15 -25.94 -8.27
C ARG A 120 -16.74 -25.73 -9.72
N SER A 121 -15.60 -25.08 -9.96
CA SER A 121 -15.06 -24.81 -11.29
C SER A 121 -14.14 -25.92 -11.83
N ARG A 122 -13.89 -26.98 -11.04
CA ARG A 122 -13.14 -28.18 -11.43
C ARG A 122 -14.11 -29.30 -11.81
#